data_AF-A0A1W6MMJ8-F1
#
_entry.id   AF-A0A1W6MMJ8-F1
#
_cell.length_a   1.000
_cell.length_b   1.000
_cell.length_c   1.000
_cell.angle_alpha   90.00
_cell.angle_beta   90.00
_cell.angle_gamma   90.00
#
_symmetry.space_group_name_H-M   'P 1'
#
loop_
_entity.id
_entity.type
_entity.pdbx_description
1 polymer ?
#
loop_
_entity_poly.entity_id
_entity_poly.type
_entity_poly.pdbx_seq_one_letter_code
_entity_poly.pdbx_strand_id
1 'polypeptide(L)'
;MIFKDTNNNFDKFEGTWEYVDATSRLRIVLEKIEDYEDNGYFSDVIVGNLIYEENGVEIINTLTNPSTSQGSDDIYHIKMFSIPRPNLIVGSFEDPIRSKWTRYTLRLIHGRVISMNNSNVTEQLEWGLQIYEFYNPDDDLDAEQAMRVPREVILTKL
;
A
#
# COMPACT_ATOMS: atom_id res chain seq x y z
N MET A 1 9.17 -9.73 -21.45
CA MET A 1 9.82 -8.40 -21.33
C MET A 1 10.16 -8.21 -19.86
N ILE A 2 11.30 -7.59 -19.53
CA ILE A 2 11.77 -7.45 -18.14
C ILE A 2 11.78 -5.95 -17.78
N PHE A 3 11.17 -5.56 -16.67
CA PHE A 3 11.19 -4.19 -16.14
C PHE A 3 11.86 -4.16 -14.77
N LYS A 4 13.16 -3.82 -14.73
CA LYS A 4 13.96 -3.77 -13.51
C LYS A 4 14.08 -2.36 -12.94
N ASP A 5 14.13 -2.26 -11.62
CA ASP A 5 14.51 -1.04 -10.90
C ASP A 5 16.03 -0.96 -10.76
N THR A 6 16.71 -0.56 -11.83
CA THR A 6 18.19 -0.50 -11.86
C THR A 6 18.79 0.58 -10.95
N ASN A 7 17.96 1.48 -10.43
CA ASN A 7 18.38 2.61 -9.62
C ASN A 7 18.03 2.43 -8.13
N ASN A 8 17.51 1.27 -7.74
CA ASN A 8 17.11 0.97 -6.36
C ASN A 8 16.14 2.02 -5.78
N ASN A 9 15.24 2.55 -6.61
CA ASN A 9 14.21 3.47 -6.17
C ASN A 9 13.18 2.80 -5.26
N PHE A 10 12.98 1.48 -5.34
CA PHE A 10 12.03 0.76 -4.48
C PHE A 10 12.53 0.61 -3.04
N ASP A 11 13.85 0.54 -2.82
CA ASP A 11 14.46 0.28 -1.51
C ASP A 11 14.02 1.28 -0.43
N LYS A 12 13.71 2.54 -0.81
CA LYS A 12 13.27 3.56 0.14
C LYS A 12 11.86 3.31 0.70
N PHE A 13 11.04 2.55 0.00
CA PHE A 13 9.65 2.25 0.35
C PHE A 13 9.54 0.99 1.23
N GLU A 14 10.52 0.09 1.16
CA GLU A 14 10.56 -1.12 1.97
C GLU A 14 10.59 -0.80 3.47
N GLY A 15 9.83 -1.59 4.24
CA GLY A 15 9.76 -1.51 5.69
C GLY A 15 8.33 -1.43 6.24
N THR A 16 8.25 -1.22 7.55
CA THR A 16 6.97 -1.00 8.24
C THR A 16 6.73 0.48 8.42
N TRP A 17 5.52 0.91 8.07
CA TRP A 17 5.08 2.29 8.16
C TRP A 17 3.81 2.36 8.99
N GLU A 18 3.71 3.41 9.81
CA GLU A 18 2.57 3.58 10.70
C GLU A 18 2.04 5.02 10.66
N TYR A 19 0.73 5.14 10.58
CA TYR A 19 -0.02 6.34 10.87
C TYR A 19 -0.86 6.09 12.12
N VAL A 20 -0.85 7.04 13.05
CA VAL A 20 -1.66 7.02 14.27
C VAL A 20 -2.23 8.42 14.48
N ASP A 21 -3.54 8.52 14.68
CA ASP A 21 -4.18 9.71 15.21
C ASP A 21 -4.97 9.38 16.50
N ALA A 22 -5.94 10.21 16.88
CA ALA A 22 -6.72 10.00 18.10
C ALA A 22 -7.63 8.76 18.06
N THR A 23 -8.08 8.34 16.88
CA THR A 23 -9.09 7.28 16.71
C THR A 23 -8.69 6.20 15.72
N SER A 24 -7.74 6.46 14.83
CA SER A 24 -7.36 5.60 13.72
C SER A 24 -5.90 5.21 13.82
N ARG A 25 -5.62 3.97 13.45
CA ARG A 25 -4.26 3.49 13.26
C ARG A 25 -4.17 2.65 12.00
N LEU A 26 -3.29 3.06 11.09
CA LEU A 26 -2.98 2.32 9.87
C LEU A 26 -1.52 1.91 9.94
N ARG A 27 -1.26 0.60 9.90
CA ARG A 27 0.08 0.04 9.78
C ARG A 27 0.18 -0.74 8.50
N ILE A 28 1.20 -0.47 7.70
CA ILE A 28 1.49 -1.24 6.48
C ILE A 28 2.89 -1.82 6.57
N VAL A 29 3.07 -3.00 5.97
CA VAL A 29 4.36 -3.65 5.80
C VAL A 29 4.57 -3.80 4.30
N LEU A 30 5.65 -3.20 3.81
CA LEU A 30 6.03 -3.19 2.39
C LEU A 30 7.34 -3.95 2.20
N GLU A 31 7.38 -4.80 1.19
CA GLU A 31 8.52 -5.65 0.83
C GLU A 31 8.84 -5.46 -0.66
N LYS A 32 10.12 -5.41 -1.01
CA LYS A 32 10.57 -5.43 -2.40
C LYS A 32 10.72 -6.87 -2.87
N ILE A 33 10.10 -7.20 -4.00
CA ILE A 33 10.33 -8.47 -4.69
C ILE A 33 11.03 -8.18 -6.00
N GLU A 34 12.20 -8.79 -6.19
CA GLU A 34 12.91 -8.79 -7.46
C GLU A 34 12.44 -9.94 -8.35
N ASP A 35 12.38 -9.71 -9.66
CA ASP A 35 11.95 -10.72 -10.64
C ASP A 35 10.56 -11.32 -10.32
N TYR A 36 9.63 -10.48 -9.85
CA TYR A 36 8.23 -10.88 -9.70
C TYR A 36 7.65 -11.24 -11.07
N GLU A 37 7.16 -12.47 -11.19
CA GLU A 37 6.49 -12.95 -12.39
C GLU A 37 5.00 -12.59 -12.35
N ASP A 38 4.53 -11.90 -13.38
CA ASP A 38 3.11 -11.66 -13.64
C ASP A 38 2.82 -11.99 -15.11
N ASN A 39 1.99 -13.00 -15.35
CA ASN A 39 1.57 -13.41 -16.70
C ASN A 39 2.74 -13.58 -17.71
N GLY A 40 3.88 -14.14 -17.26
CA GLY A 40 5.08 -14.32 -18.09
C GLY A 40 5.93 -13.06 -18.30
N TYR A 41 5.63 -11.97 -17.59
CA TYR A 41 6.46 -10.77 -17.50
C TYR A 41 7.18 -10.75 -16.16
N PHE A 42 8.43 -10.27 -16.15
CA PHE A 42 9.22 -10.15 -14.93
C PHE A 42 9.48 -8.70 -14.62
N SER A 43 9.21 -8.29 -13.38
CA SER A 43 9.51 -6.94 -12.91
C SER A 43 9.90 -6.90 -11.45
N ASP A 44 10.63 -5.87 -11.05
CA ASP A 44 10.74 -5.57 -9.63
C ASP A 44 9.48 -4.84 -9.17
N VAL A 45 8.95 -5.20 -8.00
CA VAL A 45 7.70 -4.66 -7.45
C VAL A 45 7.84 -4.38 -5.96
N ILE A 46 7.03 -3.47 -5.44
CA ILE A 46 6.75 -3.39 -4.00
C ILE A 46 5.40 -4.05 -3.75
N VAL A 47 5.36 -4.97 -2.81
CA VAL A 47 4.13 -5.61 -2.35
C VAL A 47 3.93 -5.37 -0.87
N GLY A 48 2.73 -5.56 -0.37
CA GLY A 48 2.50 -5.37 1.05
C GLY A 48 1.12 -5.75 1.55
N ASN A 49 1.02 -5.63 2.87
CA ASN A 49 -0.14 -5.97 3.68
C ASN A 49 -0.32 -4.93 4.79
N LEU A 50 -1.50 -4.92 5.41
CA LEU A 50 -1.88 -3.88 6.34
C LEU A 50 -2.66 -4.38 7.55
N ILE A 51 -2.62 -3.58 8.60
CA ILE A 51 -3.57 -3.58 9.71
C ILE A 51 -4.20 -2.19 9.77
N TYR A 52 -5.51 -2.14 9.90
CA TYR A 52 -6.24 -0.92 10.17
C TYR A 52 -7.15 -1.10 11.39
N GLU A 53 -7.04 -0.18 12.33
CA GLU A 53 -7.79 -0.13 13.59
C GLU A 53 -8.54 1.20 13.70
N GLU A 54 -9.78 1.14 14.17
CA GLU A 54 -10.58 2.30 14.58
C GLU A 54 -11.04 2.15 16.03
N ASN A 55 -10.81 3.17 16.85
CA ASN A 55 -11.12 3.22 18.27
C ASN A 55 -10.58 2.01 19.05
N GLY A 56 -9.40 1.51 18.64
CA GLY A 56 -8.77 0.31 19.22
C GLY A 56 -9.40 -1.03 18.80
N VAL A 57 -10.34 -1.02 17.85
CA VAL A 57 -10.94 -2.21 17.26
C VAL A 57 -10.31 -2.47 15.90
N GLU A 58 -9.82 -3.69 15.67
CA GLU A 58 -9.31 -4.12 14.37
C GLU A 58 -10.44 -4.17 13.33
N ILE A 59 -10.29 -3.41 12.25
CA ILE A 59 -11.23 -3.35 11.13
C ILE A 59 -10.72 -4.17 9.95
N ILE A 60 -9.40 -4.13 9.70
CA ILE A 60 -8.72 -4.91 8.65
C ILE A 60 -7.41 -5.46 9.24
N ASN A 61 -7.11 -6.72 8.94
CA ASN A 61 -5.78 -7.31 9.19
C ASN A 61 -5.45 -8.35 8.13
N THR A 62 -4.50 -8.01 7.26
CA THR A 62 -4.02 -8.90 6.20
C THR A 62 -2.63 -9.46 6.48
N LEU A 63 -2.00 -9.09 7.61
CA LEU A 63 -0.71 -9.65 8.03
C LEU A 63 -0.82 -11.10 8.52
N THR A 64 -2.02 -11.53 8.91
CA THR A 64 -2.27 -12.87 9.41
C THR A 64 -2.49 -13.91 8.31
N ASN A 65 -2.50 -13.51 7.03
CA ASN A 65 -2.76 -14.45 5.92
C ASN A 65 -1.49 -15.23 5.55
N PRO A 66 -1.38 -16.53 5.91
CA PRO A 66 -0.16 -17.30 5.72
C PRO A 66 -0.32 -18.17 4.47
N SER A 67 0.03 -17.66 3.30
CA SER A 67 0.12 -18.52 2.11
C SER A 67 1.20 -18.01 1.17
N THR A 68 2.45 -18.19 1.57
CA THR A 68 3.59 -18.19 0.65
C THR A 68 3.46 -19.39 -0.29
N SER A 69 2.85 -19.19 -1.45
CA SER A 69 3.22 -19.91 -2.66
C SER A 69 3.21 -18.90 -3.78
N GLN A 70 4.35 -18.73 -4.44
CA GLN A 70 4.50 -17.94 -5.66
C GLN A 70 3.28 -18.20 -6.57
N GLY A 71 2.45 -17.17 -6.76
CA GLY A 71 1.39 -17.20 -7.77
C GLY A 71 -0.07 -17.14 -7.31
N SER A 72 -0.42 -16.84 -6.05
CA SER A 72 -1.81 -16.42 -5.77
C SER A 72 -1.90 -14.92 -5.60
N ASP A 73 -2.68 -14.27 -6.46
CA ASP A 73 -2.92 -12.82 -6.43
C ASP A 73 -3.50 -12.32 -5.10
N ASP A 74 -4.02 -13.21 -4.24
CA ASP A 74 -4.70 -12.90 -2.98
C ASP A 74 -3.75 -12.76 -1.75
N ILE A 75 -2.42 -12.85 -1.90
CA ILE A 75 -1.46 -12.76 -0.75
C ILE A 75 -1.20 -11.30 -0.36
N TYR A 76 -1.13 -10.42 -1.35
CA TYR A 76 -0.74 -9.03 -1.17
C TYR A 76 -1.89 -8.10 -1.55
N HIS A 77 -2.27 -7.25 -0.61
CA HIS A 77 -3.35 -6.28 -0.76
C HIS A 77 -2.84 -4.91 -1.24
N ILE A 78 -1.51 -4.76 -1.28
CA ILE A 78 -0.82 -3.63 -1.90
C ILE A 78 0.13 -4.21 -2.96
N LYS A 79 0.04 -3.73 -4.19
CA LYS A 79 0.98 -4.08 -5.28
C LYS A 79 1.34 -2.82 -6.06
N MET A 80 2.62 -2.45 -6.04
CA MET A 80 3.15 -1.25 -6.69
C MET A 80 4.11 -1.65 -7.80
N PHE A 81 3.74 -1.31 -9.03
CA PHE A 81 4.41 -1.75 -10.25
C PHE A 81 4.99 -0.61 -11.08
N SER A 82 4.69 0.65 -10.72
CA SER A 82 5.12 1.82 -11.47
C SER A 82 5.95 2.77 -10.61
N ILE A 83 7.03 3.30 -11.20
CA ILE A 83 7.86 4.37 -10.63
C ILE A 83 7.76 5.60 -11.55
N PRO A 84 6.67 6.40 -11.52
CA PRO A 84 6.58 7.59 -12.36
C PRO A 84 7.73 8.58 -12.14
N ARG A 85 8.26 8.65 -10.90
CA ARG A 85 9.41 9.48 -10.48
C ARG A 85 10.12 8.82 -9.30
N PRO A 86 11.40 9.13 -9.00
CA PRO A 86 12.19 8.43 -7.99
C PRO A 86 11.55 8.30 -6.60
N ASN A 87 10.73 9.25 -6.17
CA ASN A 87 10.08 9.24 -4.85
C ASN A 87 8.58 8.98 -4.92
N LEU A 88 8.08 8.50 -6.06
CA LEU A 88 6.67 8.25 -6.30
C LEU A 88 6.52 6.85 -6.88
N ILE A 89 5.81 5.98 -6.18
CA ILE A 89 5.36 4.71 -6.72
C ILE A 89 3.84 4.66 -6.76
N VAL A 90 3.31 3.99 -7.77
CA VAL A 90 1.87 3.85 -8.01
C VAL A 90 1.55 2.39 -8.25
N GLY A 91 0.40 1.98 -7.74
CA GLY A 91 -0.02 0.60 -7.73
C GLY A 91 -1.50 0.42 -7.48
N SER A 92 -1.87 -0.82 -7.22
CA SER A 92 -3.21 -1.21 -6.79
C SER A 92 -3.26 -1.44 -5.29
N PHE A 93 -4.42 -1.15 -4.72
CA PHE A 93 -4.82 -1.57 -3.39
C PHE A 93 -6.11 -2.37 -3.48
N GLU A 94 -6.20 -3.44 -2.71
CA GLU A 94 -7.38 -4.30 -2.59
C GLU A 94 -7.91 -4.23 -1.15
N ASP A 95 -9.20 -3.94 -1.00
CA ASP A 95 -9.87 -4.05 0.30
C ASP A 95 -10.19 -5.53 0.55
N PRO A 96 -9.57 -6.18 1.55
CA PRO A 96 -9.73 -7.61 1.81
C PRO A 96 -11.16 -8.03 2.18
N ILE A 97 -11.98 -7.09 2.67
CA ILE A 97 -13.29 -7.40 3.23
C ILE A 97 -14.41 -7.01 2.25
N ARG A 98 -14.14 -6.10 1.31
CA ARG A 98 -15.13 -5.63 0.34
C ARG A 98 -14.99 -6.29 -1.02
N SER A 99 -16.07 -6.19 -1.78
CA SER A 99 -16.25 -6.89 -3.04
C SER A 99 -15.15 -6.56 -4.04
N LYS A 100 -14.65 -7.59 -4.75
CA LYS A 100 -13.55 -7.55 -5.75
C LYS A 100 -13.79 -6.64 -6.96
N TRP A 101 -14.86 -5.86 -6.93
CA TRP A 101 -15.35 -5.04 -8.04
C TRP A 101 -14.98 -3.56 -7.89
N THR A 102 -14.33 -3.16 -6.79
CA THR A 102 -13.69 -1.84 -6.68
C THR A 102 -12.18 -1.98 -6.82
N ARG A 103 -11.60 -1.30 -7.80
CA ARG A 103 -10.15 -1.23 -7.98
C ARG A 103 -9.67 0.13 -7.49
N TYR A 104 -8.81 0.12 -6.48
CA TYR A 104 -8.20 1.33 -5.96
C TYR A 104 -6.80 1.51 -6.56
N THR A 105 -6.49 2.74 -6.97
CA THR A 105 -5.13 3.17 -7.22
C THR A 105 -4.54 3.70 -5.92
N LEU A 106 -3.44 3.10 -5.50
CA LEU A 106 -2.63 3.59 -4.39
C LEU A 106 -1.43 4.36 -4.94
N ARG A 107 -1.18 5.51 -4.33
CA ARG A 107 -0.03 6.35 -4.56
C ARG A 107 0.76 6.48 -3.27
N LEU A 108 2.06 6.22 -3.35
CA LEU A 108 2.98 6.41 -2.23
C LEU A 108 4.07 7.43 -2.62
N ILE A 109 4.22 8.50 -1.83
CA ILE A 109 5.35 9.43 -1.96
C ILE A 109 6.29 9.28 -0.78
N HIS A 110 7.56 8.99 -1.05
CA HIS A 110 8.59 9.00 -0.02
C HIS A 110 9.11 10.41 0.23
N GLY A 111 9.22 10.79 1.51
CA GLY A 111 9.72 12.06 1.98
C GLY A 111 10.58 11.92 3.24
N ARG A 112 11.28 13.00 3.59
CA ARG A 112 12.10 13.09 4.79
C ARG A 112 11.86 14.42 5.48
N VAL A 113 11.66 14.38 6.79
CA VAL A 113 11.51 15.57 7.63
C VAL A 113 12.66 15.63 8.62
N ILE A 114 13.31 16.79 8.67
CA ILE A 114 14.38 17.08 9.63
C ILE A 114 13.76 17.80 10.82
N SER A 115 13.89 17.21 12.01
CA SER A 115 13.49 17.90 13.23
C SER A 115 14.38 19.12 13.47
N MET A 116 13.77 20.27 13.71
CA MET A 116 14.47 21.55 13.92
C MET A 116 15.44 21.52 15.11
N ASN A 117 15.29 20.57 16.03
CA ASN A 117 16.00 20.58 17.31
C ASN A 117 16.99 19.43 17.51
N ASN A 118 17.04 18.40 16.65
CA ASN A 118 17.82 17.19 16.95
C ASN A 118 18.58 16.56 15.78
N SER A 119 18.59 17.15 14.58
CA SER A 119 19.16 16.55 13.35
C SER A 119 18.62 15.15 13.01
N ASN A 120 17.65 14.63 13.76
CA ASN A 120 16.98 13.37 13.50
C ASN A 120 16.14 13.54 12.23
N VAL A 121 16.41 12.66 11.27
CA VAL A 121 15.66 12.57 10.02
C VAL A 121 14.59 11.51 10.23
N THR A 122 13.33 11.92 10.16
CA THR A 122 12.20 11.00 10.14
C THR A 122 11.81 10.76 8.69
N GLU A 123 11.76 9.49 8.28
CA GLU A 123 11.22 9.12 6.97
C GLU A 123 9.69 9.13 7.04
N GLN A 124 9.09 9.68 5.99
CA GLN A 124 7.65 9.79 5.84
C GLN A 124 7.19 9.18 4.52
N LEU A 125 5.96 8.68 4.53
CA LEU A 125 5.31 8.12 3.37
C LEU A 125 3.93 8.75 3.25
N GLU A 126 3.72 9.57 2.21
CA GLU A 126 2.38 10.07 1.89
C GLU A 126 1.60 8.95 1.21
N TRP A 127 0.56 8.47 1.88
CA TRP A 127 -0.40 7.51 1.37
C TRP A 127 -1.57 8.25 0.75
N GLY A 128 -1.83 7.99 -0.53
CA GLY A 128 -2.95 8.57 -1.27
C GLY A 128 -3.73 7.49 -2.03
N LEU A 129 -4.96 7.22 -1.61
CA LEU A 129 -5.82 6.21 -2.17
C LEU A 129 -6.96 6.85 -2.99
N GLN A 130 -7.13 6.40 -4.23
CA GLN A 130 -8.16 6.88 -5.14
C GLN A 130 -8.90 5.71 -5.78
N ILE A 131 -10.20 5.84 -6.00
CA ILE A 131 -10.97 4.85 -6.76
C ILE A 131 -10.63 5.03 -8.24
N TYR A 132 -10.16 3.96 -8.89
CA TYR A 132 -9.82 3.95 -10.30
C TYR A 132 -10.98 3.41 -11.14
N GLU A 133 -11.51 2.26 -10.74
CA GLU A 133 -12.66 1.62 -11.36
C GLU A 133 -13.61 1.14 -10.25
N PHE A 134 -14.89 1.35 -10.45
CA PHE A 134 -15.95 0.92 -9.54
C PHE A 134 -17.00 0.19 -10.36
N TYR A 135 -17.18 -1.10 -10.07
CA TYR A 135 -18.24 -1.91 -10.65
C TYR A 135 -19.16 -2.34 -9.50
N ASN A 136 -20.41 -1.91 -9.58
CA ASN A 136 -21.41 -2.17 -8.55
C ASN A 136 -22.66 -2.76 -9.19
N PRO A 137 -22.63 -4.05 -9.56
CA PRO A 137 -23.72 -4.68 -10.28
C PRO A 137 -25.01 -4.80 -9.46
N ASP A 138 -24.90 -4.67 -8.14
CA ASP A 138 -26.00 -4.84 -7.18
C ASP A 138 -26.57 -3.51 -6.64
N ASP A 139 -26.13 -2.36 -7.18
CA ASP A 139 -26.51 -1.02 -6.72
C ASP A 139 -26.31 -0.81 -5.19
N ASP A 140 -25.27 -1.42 -4.62
CA ASP A 140 -24.87 -1.21 -3.22
C ASP A 140 -24.33 0.21 -3.03
N LEU A 141 -25.19 1.13 -2.57
CA LEU A 141 -24.84 2.53 -2.32
C LEU A 141 -23.69 2.69 -1.31
N ASP A 142 -23.45 1.71 -0.45
CA ASP A 142 -22.37 1.74 0.54
C ASP A 142 -21.02 1.33 -0.06
N ALA A 143 -21.01 0.67 -1.23
CA ALA A 143 -19.79 0.25 -1.91
C ALA A 143 -19.02 1.44 -2.51
N GLU A 144 -19.71 2.50 -2.97
CA GLU A 144 -19.08 3.68 -3.59
C GLU A 144 -18.45 4.64 -2.54
N GLN A 145 -18.92 4.60 -1.28
CA GLN A 145 -18.52 5.57 -0.25
C GLN A 145 -17.57 5.05 0.83
N ALA A 146 -17.55 3.74 1.12
CA ALA A 146 -16.83 3.24 2.29
C ALA A 146 -15.47 2.63 1.98
N MET A 147 -14.52 3.50 1.63
CA MET A 147 -13.10 3.20 1.87
C MET A 147 -12.92 3.07 3.38
N ARG A 148 -12.56 1.87 3.85
CA ARG A 148 -12.38 1.64 5.29
C ARG A 148 -11.07 2.21 5.79
N VAL A 149 -10.06 2.29 4.93
CA VAL A 149 -8.79 2.94 5.27
C VAL A 149 -8.83 4.43 4.89
N PRO A 150 -8.02 5.26 5.56
CA PRO A 150 -7.91 6.67 5.22
C PRO A 150 -7.52 6.89 3.75
N ARG A 151 -8.07 7.94 3.15
CA ARG A 151 -7.75 8.32 1.76
C ARG A 151 -6.38 8.94 1.64
N GLU A 152 -6.08 9.91 2.51
CA GLU A 152 -4.85 10.69 2.49
C GLU A 152 -4.28 10.80 3.90
N VAL A 153 -3.14 10.17 4.15
CA VAL A 153 -2.44 10.22 5.44
C VAL A 153 -0.93 10.22 5.25
N ILE A 154 -0.20 10.65 6.27
CA ILE A 154 1.25 10.58 6.31
C ILE A 154 1.63 9.50 7.31
N LEU A 155 2.29 8.44 6.82
CA LEU A 155 2.87 7.42 7.68
C LEU A 155 4.32 7.77 8.01
N THR A 156 4.75 7.35 9.19
CA THR A 156 6.14 7.40 9.64
C THR A 156 6.74 6.01 9.65
N LYS A 157 8.01 5.88 9.28
CA LYS A 157 8.73 4.61 9.34
C LYS A 157 8.97 4.19 10.79
N LEU A 158 8.75 2.92 11.11
CA LEU A 158 9.01 2.32 12.43
C LEU A 158 10.47 1.90 12.61
#